data_AF-A0A363NLW3-F1
#
_entry.id   AF-A0A363NLW3-F1
#
_cell.length_a   1.000
_cell.length_b   1.000
_cell.length_c   1.000
_cell.angle_alpha   90.00
_cell.angle_beta   90.00
_cell.angle_gamma   90.00
#
_symmetry.space_group_name_H-M   'P 1'
#
loop_
_entity.id
_entity.type
_entity.pdbx_description
1 polymer ?
#
loop_
_entity_poly.entity_id
_entity_poly.type
_entity_poly.pdbx_seq_one_letter_code
_entity_poly.pdbx_strand_id
1 'polypeptide(L)'
;MDTAQLSKFEHDSTIIEKYVKSSAFGRNKVVYVPFVIGIGLLCFLALAIFGGLIETIGIGVITLLSAIVVVCFILVAVINRSAGKKLSQETQIAPVCIAKKVYGNDMQNIYYCIYSTGEKRHDGVFIDTIAEKIFAIPGNTDDKIERDLLELFKIDFANPGEFAKKLPLAFTNGVEVWRRQFALGALSKDAQRQIEGNAGQFAVVAIRSENPRILTEQFS
;
A
#
# COMPACT_ATOMS: atom_id res chain seq x y z
N MET A 1 21.00 -8.02 -0.87
CA MET A 1 20.68 -6.71 -0.27
C MET A 1 21.50 -6.53 1.00
N ASP A 2 22.05 -5.33 1.24
CA ASP A 2 22.84 -5.04 2.45
C ASP A 2 21.93 -4.78 3.66
N THR A 3 21.88 -5.72 4.60
CA THR A 3 21.04 -5.64 5.79
C THR A 3 21.48 -4.52 6.75
N ALA A 4 22.76 -4.13 6.73
CA ALA A 4 23.25 -3.01 7.55
C ALA A 4 22.70 -1.68 7.03
N GLN A 5 22.60 -1.51 5.71
CA GLN A 5 21.98 -0.34 5.10
C GLN A 5 20.47 -0.28 5.40
N LEU A 6 19.76 -1.41 5.32
CA LEU A 6 18.34 -1.47 5.67
C LEU A 6 18.09 -1.06 7.13
N SER A 7 18.92 -1.55 8.06
CA SER A 7 18.81 -1.19 9.47
C SER A 7 19.06 0.30 9.73
N LYS A 8 19.89 0.97 8.92
CA LYS A 8 20.09 2.42 9.00
C LYS A 8 18.82 3.16 8.56
N PHE A 9 18.18 2.72 7.48
CA PHE A 9 16.93 3.31 7.01
C PHE A 9 15.79 3.20 8.03
N GLU A 10 15.79 2.17 8.88
CA GLU A 10 14.77 2.03 9.93
C GLU A 10 14.79 3.18 10.96
N HIS A 11 15.95 3.80 11.16
CA HIS A 11 16.18 4.85 12.16
C HIS A 11 16.34 6.24 11.55
N ASP A 12 16.25 6.34 10.22
CA ASP A 12 16.34 7.62 9.53
C ASP A 12 15.04 8.42 9.73
N SER A 13 15.15 9.56 10.41
CA SER A 13 14.00 10.42 10.72
C SER A 13 13.30 10.96 9.46
N THR A 14 14.04 11.14 8.36
CA THR A 14 13.48 11.62 7.09
C THR A 14 12.60 10.55 6.43
N ILE A 15 13.04 9.28 6.50
CA ILE A 15 12.27 8.12 6.04
C ILE A 15 11.05 7.94 6.92
N ILE A 16 11.22 7.94 8.24
CA ILE A 16 10.10 7.81 9.19
C ILE A 16 9.04 8.87 8.90
N GLU A 17 9.41 10.14 8.77
CA GLU A 17 8.45 11.23 8.51
C GLU A 17 7.72 11.05 7.16
N LYS A 18 8.45 10.70 6.10
CA LYS A 18 7.87 10.49 4.75
C LYS A 18 6.86 9.35 4.74
N TYR A 19 7.22 8.20 5.30
CA TYR A 19 6.39 6.99 5.24
C TYR A 19 5.27 7.01 6.30
N VAL A 20 5.43 7.69 7.43
CA VAL A 20 4.35 7.94 8.40
C VAL A 20 3.24 8.79 7.78
N LYS A 21 3.58 9.91 7.12
CA LYS A 21 2.58 10.76 6.44
C LYS A 21 1.78 9.97 5.41
N SER A 22 2.48 9.15 4.63
CA SER A 22 1.88 8.31 3.58
C SER A 22 1.06 7.14 4.14
N SER A 23 1.37 6.66 5.35
CA SER A 23 0.68 5.55 6.03
C SER A 23 -0.48 6.00 6.92
N ALA A 24 -0.57 7.29 7.24
CA ALA A 24 -1.68 7.85 8.01
C ALA A 24 -2.98 7.96 7.18
N PHE A 25 -2.84 8.21 5.88
CA PHE A 25 -3.97 8.27 4.95
C PHE A 25 -4.59 6.88 4.77
N GLY A 26 -5.89 6.75 5.05
CA GLY A 26 -6.62 5.47 4.99
C GLY A 26 -6.79 4.74 6.33
N ARG A 27 -6.12 5.15 7.42
CA ARG A 27 -6.33 4.59 8.78
C ARG A 27 -7.76 4.76 9.26
N ASN A 28 -8.35 5.92 8.98
CA ASN A 28 -9.61 6.31 9.58
C ASN A 28 -10.69 6.32 8.49
N LYS A 29 -11.55 5.30 8.48
CA LYS A 29 -12.65 5.23 7.50
C LYS A 29 -13.56 6.46 7.56
N VAL A 30 -13.55 7.16 8.70
CA VAL A 30 -14.20 8.46 8.92
C VAL A 30 -13.72 9.55 7.96
N VAL A 31 -12.49 9.47 7.43
CA VAL A 31 -11.98 10.42 6.40
C VAL A 31 -12.72 10.26 5.08
N TYR A 32 -13.21 9.05 4.76
CA TYR A 32 -13.91 8.82 3.49
C TYR A 32 -15.28 9.49 3.45
N VAL A 33 -15.92 9.71 4.61
CA VAL A 33 -17.25 10.34 4.67
C VAL A 33 -17.22 11.77 4.11
N PRO A 34 -16.45 12.72 4.67
CA PRO A 34 -16.36 14.06 4.11
C PRO A 34 -15.72 14.07 2.72
N PHE A 35 -14.82 13.12 2.41
CA PHE A 35 -14.19 13.04 1.09
C PHE A 35 -15.18 12.67 -0.02
N VAL A 36 -15.99 11.63 0.17
CA VAL A 36 -17.00 11.18 -0.79
C VAL A 36 -18.11 12.23 -0.95
N ILE A 37 -18.55 12.85 0.15
CA ILE A 37 -19.51 13.96 0.11
C ILE A 37 -18.93 15.13 -0.67
N GLY A 38 -17.68 15.53 -0.38
CA GLY A 38 -16.99 16.62 -1.07
C GLY A 38 -16.87 16.37 -2.57
N ILE A 39 -16.43 15.18 -3.00
CA ILE A 39 -16.34 14.82 -4.42
C ILE A 39 -17.71 14.81 -5.09
N GLY A 40 -18.71 14.16 -4.47
CA GLY A 40 -20.06 14.08 -5.03
C GLY A 40 -20.68 15.46 -5.24
N LEU A 41 -20.54 16.34 -4.24
CA LEU A 41 -21.00 17.73 -4.33
C LEU A 41 -20.22 18.54 -5.38
N LEU A 42 -18.92 18.30 -5.53
CA LEU A 42 -18.09 18.98 -6.53
C LEU A 42 -18.48 18.54 -7.96
N CYS A 43 -18.75 17.25 -8.17
CA CYS A 43 -19.31 16.75 -9.43
C CYS A 43 -20.70 17.34 -9.71
N PHE A 44 -21.56 17.42 -8.70
CA PHE A 44 -22.88 18.05 -8.83
C PHE A 44 -22.77 19.54 -9.17
N LEU A 45 -21.88 20.28 -8.51
CA LEU A 45 -21.63 21.69 -8.81
C LEU A 45 -21.13 21.90 -10.25
N ALA A 46 -20.23 21.04 -10.72
CA ALA A 46 -19.77 21.08 -12.10
C ALA A 46 -20.93 20.85 -13.08
N LEU A 47 -21.77 19.82 -12.84
CA LEU A 47 -22.97 19.58 -13.64
C LEU A 47 -23.95 20.76 -13.58
N ALA A 48 -24.13 21.38 -12.42
CA ALA A 48 -25.05 22.49 -12.25
C ALA A 48 -24.60 23.74 -13.02
N ILE A 49 -23.29 24.02 -13.01
CA ILE A 49 -22.70 25.17 -13.69
C ILE A 49 -22.63 24.96 -15.20
N PHE A 50 -22.06 23.85 -15.65
CA PHE A 50 -21.86 23.57 -17.08
C PHE A 50 -23.12 23.05 -17.77
N GLY A 51 -24.05 22.44 -17.04
CA GLY A 51 -25.33 21.94 -17.54
C GLY A 51 -26.46 22.98 -17.51
N GLY A 52 -26.18 24.24 -17.14
CA GLY A 52 -27.17 25.33 -17.20
C GLY A 52 -28.26 25.28 -16.12
N LEU A 53 -28.09 24.48 -15.06
CA LEU A 53 -29.08 24.37 -13.96
C LEU A 53 -29.04 25.55 -12.98
N ILE A 54 -28.14 26.52 -13.19
CA ILE A 54 -27.98 27.69 -12.32
C ILE A 54 -29.30 28.47 -12.16
N GLU A 55 -30.05 28.65 -13.25
CA GLU A 55 -31.32 29.38 -13.25
C GLU A 55 -32.42 28.64 -12.48
N THR A 56 -32.36 27.31 -12.43
CA THR A 56 -33.34 26.46 -11.72
C THR A 56 -33.03 26.35 -10.22
N ILE A 57 -31.75 26.24 -9.87
CA ILE A 57 -31.30 25.95 -8.50
C ILE A 57 -31.06 27.26 -7.71
N GLY A 58 -30.72 28.34 -8.41
CA GLY A 58 -30.44 29.65 -7.83
C GLY A 58 -29.02 29.77 -7.27
N ILE A 59 -28.44 30.97 -7.44
CA ILE A 59 -27.05 31.27 -7.06
C ILE A 59 -26.80 31.03 -5.56
N GLY A 60 -27.75 31.36 -4.69
CA GLY A 60 -27.60 31.19 -3.24
C GLY A 60 -27.36 29.73 -2.81
N VAL A 61 -28.01 28.77 -3.47
CA VAL A 61 -27.82 27.34 -3.21
C VAL A 61 -26.45 26.88 -3.71
N ILE A 62 -26.00 27.36 -4.87
CA ILE A 62 -24.67 27.05 -5.42
C ILE A 62 -23.55 27.56 -4.49
N THR A 63 -23.71 28.78 -3.96
CA THR A 63 -22.75 29.35 -2.99
C THR A 63 -22.70 28.52 -1.71
N LEU A 64 -23.84 28.10 -1.18
CA LEU A 64 -23.91 27.24 0.00
C LEU A 64 -23.23 25.87 -0.23
N LEU A 65 -23.55 25.21 -1.35
CA LEU A 65 -22.93 23.92 -1.71
C LEU A 65 -21.42 24.03 -1.88
N SER A 66 -20.94 25.13 -2.48
CA SER A 66 -19.50 25.41 -2.62
C SER A 66 -18.82 25.57 -1.26
N ALA A 67 -19.46 26.26 -0.32
CA ALA A 67 -18.95 26.38 1.05
C ALA A 67 -18.88 25.02 1.76
N ILE A 68 -19.89 24.16 1.60
CA ILE A 68 -19.90 22.80 2.17
C ILE A 68 -18.76 21.96 1.59
N VAL A 69 -18.49 22.05 0.29
CA VAL A 69 -17.36 21.36 -0.36
C VAL A 69 -16.03 21.79 0.26
N VAL A 70 -15.81 23.09 0.45
CA VAL A 70 -14.60 23.61 1.10
C VAL A 70 -14.46 23.07 2.52
N VAL A 71 -15.54 23.09 3.32
CA VAL A 71 -15.54 22.54 4.68
C VAL A 71 -15.20 21.05 4.69
N CYS A 72 -15.74 20.27 3.75
CA CYS A 72 -15.44 18.84 3.63
C CYS A 72 -13.94 18.58 3.41
N PHE A 73 -13.30 19.32 2.51
CA PHE A 73 -11.86 19.18 2.27
C PHE A 73 -11.01 19.65 3.45
N ILE A 74 -11.44 20.70 4.16
CA ILE A 74 -10.80 21.13 5.41
C ILE A 74 -10.87 20.03 6.47
N LEU A 75 -12.04 19.40 6.64
CA LEU A 75 -12.20 18.28 7.58
C LEU A 75 -11.30 17.09 7.23
N VAL A 76 -11.21 16.73 5.95
CA VAL A 76 -10.27 15.69 5.48
C VAL A 76 -8.84 16.04 5.87
N ALA A 77 -8.40 17.28 5.63
CA ALA A 77 -7.05 17.74 5.97
C ALA A 77 -6.79 17.69 7.48
N VAL A 78 -7.74 18.12 8.31
CA VAL A 78 -7.62 18.10 9.78
C VAL A 78 -7.53 16.67 10.33
N ILE A 79 -8.43 15.78 9.89
CA ILE A 79 -8.43 14.38 10.35
C ILE A 79 -7.12 13.69 9.94
N ASN A 80 -6.67 13.93 8.71
CA ASN A 80 -5.43 13.32 8.21
C ASN A 80 -4.19 13.85 8.95
N ARG A 81 -4.14 15.15 9.26
CA ARG A 81 -3.07 15.76 10.06
C ARG A 81 -3.05 15.20 11.49
N SER A 82 -4.22 15.01 12.10
CA SER A 82 -4.34 14.41 13.44
C SER A 82 -3.86 12.96 13.45
N ALA A 83 -4.31 12.15 12.48
CA ALA A 83 -3.87 10.76 12.32
C ALA A 83 -2.36 10.66 12.09
N GLY A 84 -1.79 11.55 11.27
CA GLY A 84 -0.36 11.65 11.02
C GLY A 84 0.44 12.01 12.26
N LYS A 85 0.00 13.00 13.06
CA LYS A 85 0.64 13.35 14.33
C LYS A 85 0.64 12.19 15.31
N LYS A 86 -0.50 11.52 15.49
CA LYS A 86 -0.61 10.36 16.38
C LYS A 86 0.31 9.23 15.94
N LEU A 87 0.32 8.92 14.64
CA LEU A 87 1.20 7.87 14.11
C LEU A 87 2.67 8.26 14.24
N SER A 88 3.04 9.51 14.00
CA SER A 88 4.42 9.99 14.18
C SER A 88 4.88 9.94 15.63
N GLN A 89 3.99 10.12 16.59
CA GLN A 89 4.30 10.00 18.02
C GLN A 89 4.43 8.54 18.45
N GLU A 90 3.67 7.63 17.83
CA GLU A 90 3.70 6.18 18.09
C GLU A 90 4.88 5.48 17.38
N THR A 91 5.32 5.99 16.23
CA THR A 91 6.34 5.37 15.38
C THR A 91 7.73 5.94 15.68
N GLN A 92 8.53 5.18 16.45
CA GLN A 92 9.95 5.50 16.71
C GLN A 92 10.91 4.90 15.66
N ILE A 93 10.46 3.86 14.96
CA ILE A 93 11.24 3.10 13.99
C ILE A 93 10.37 2.88 12.77
N ALA A 94 10.94 2.99 11.56
CA ALA A 94 10.28 2.62 10.32
C ALA A 94 10.65 1.17 9.96
N PRO A 95 9.80 0.15 10.19
CA PRO A 95 10.18 -1.23 9.90
C PRO A 95 10.47 -1.37 8.41
N VAL A 96 11.71 -1.71 8.08
CA VAL A 96 12.13 -2.00 6.71
C VAL A 96 12.11 -3.51 6.54
N CYS A 97 11.50 -3.97 5.46
CA CYS A 97 11.31 -5.39 5.21
C CYS A 97 11.79 -5.71 3.81
N ILE A 98 12.39 -6.88 3.63
CA ILE A 98 12.67 -7.44 2.32
C ILE A 98 11.37 -8.01 1.77
N ALA A 99 10.96 -7.49 0.63
CA ALA A 99 9.88 -8.02 -0.18
C ALA A 99 10.45 -8.80 -1.37
N LYS A 100 9.72 -9.84 -1.79
CA LYS A 100 10.08 -10.72 -2.91
C LYS A 100 8.92 -10.82 -3.88
N LYS A 101 9.19 -10.62 -5.18
CA LYS A 101 8.24 -10.90 -6.27
C LYS A 101 7.91 -12.40 -6.32
N VAL A 102 6.63 -12.74 -6.45
CA VAL A 102 6.16 -14.12 -6.61
C VAL A 102 5.47 -14.27 -7.97
N TYR A 103 4.21 -13.84 -8.10
CA TYR A 103 3.48 -13.86 -9.37
C TYR A 103 3.22 -12.44 -9.86
N GLY A 104 3.07 -12.23 -11.17
CA GLY A 104 2.74 -10.91 -11.68
C GLY A 104 2.30 -10.91 -13.13
N ASN A 105 1.98 -9.71 -13.60
CA ASN A 105 1.71 -9.39 -14.98
C ASN A 105 2.81 -8.46 -15.49
N ASP A 106 3.72 -8.99 -16.29
CA ASP A 106 4.87 -8.26 -16.83
C ASP A 106 4.44 -7.10 -17.74
N MET A 107 3.29 -7.21 -18.43
CA MET A 107 2.78 -6.13 -19.27
C MET A 107 2.36 -4.91 -18.44
N GLN A 108 1.68 -5.15 -17.31
CA GLN A 108 1.23 -4.09 -16.41
C GLN A 108 2.28 -3.71 -15.36
N ASN A 109 3.35 -4.50 -15.23
CA ASN A 109 4.36 -4.41 -14.17
C ASN A 109 3.74 -4.39 -12.76
N ILE A 110 2.71 -5.20 -12.56
CA ILE A 110 2.05 -5.41 -11.26
C ILE A 110 2.36 -6.82 -10.79
N TYR A 111 2.90 -6.95 -9.58
CA TYR A 111 3.32 -8.23 -9.03
C TYR A 111 2.73 -8.42 -7.64
N TYR A 112 2.25 -9.62 -7.37
CA TYR A 112 2.12 -10.13 -6.02
C TYR A 112 3.49 -10.36 -5.43
N CYS A 113 3.78 -9.61 -4.37
CA CYS A 113 5.01 -9.75 -3.59
C CYS A 113 4.68 -10.17 -2.17
N ILE A 114 5.61 -10.88 -1.54
CA ILE A 114 5.54 -11.28 -0.14
C ILE A 114 6.62 -10.58 0.68
N TYR A 115 6.36 -10.34 1.97
CA TYR A 115 7.31 -9.77 2.92
C TYR A 115 6.93 -10.18 4.35
N SER A 116 7.88 -10.14 5.28
CA SER A 116 7.64 -10.41 6.70
C SER A 116 7.93 -9.16 7.54
N THR A 117 7.17 -8.96 8.63
CA THR A 117 7.21 -7.72 9.43
C THR A 117 7.74 -7.92 10.86
N GLY A 118 8.50 -9.00 11.12
CA GLY A 118 9.01 -9.35 12.45
C GLY A 118 10.52 -9.51 12.51
N GLU A 119 10.99 -10.51 13.25
CA GLU A 119 12.42 -10.84 13.36
C GLU A 119 13.04 -11.25 12.01
N LYS A 120 12.22 -11.83 11.13
CA LYS A 120 12.63 -12.28 9.80
C LYS A 120 12.56 -11.19 8.72
N ARG A 121 12.28 -9.94 9.08
CA ARG A 121 12.05 -8.85 8.09
C ARG A 121 13.25 -8.55 7.19
N HIS A 122 14.47 -8.80 7.66
CA HIS A 122 15.71 -8.64 6.88
C HIS A 122 16.27 -9.98 6.34
N ASP A 123 15.56 -11.09 6.56
CA ASP A 123 16.02 -12.42 6.16
C ASP A 123 15.59 -12.73 4.72
N GLY A 124 16.47 -12.36 3.77
CA GLY A 124 16.25 -12.58 2.33
C GLY A 124 16.15 -14.07 1.97
N VAL A 125 16.90 -14.93 2.66
CA VAL A 125 16.87 -16.38 2.42
C VAL A 125 15.53 -16.96 2.86
N PHE A 126 15.04 -16.55 4.03
CA PHE A 126 13.72 -16.94 4.51
C PHE A 126 12.62 -16.56 3.52
N ILE A 127 12.60 -15.32 3.03
CA ILE A 127 11.53 -14.90 2.11
C ILE A 127 11.62 -15.60 0.76
N ASP A 128 12.83 -15.92 0.28
CA ASP A 128 13.03 -16.74 -0.91
C ASP A 128 12.51 -18.16 -0.72
N THR A 129 12.79 -18.80 0.43
CA THR A 129 12.25 -20.13 0.74
C THR A 129 10.72 -20.13 0.74
N ILE A 130 10.08 -19.09 1.28
CA ILE A 130 8.62 -18.98 1.23
C ILE A 130 8.13 -18.81 -0.21
N ALA A 131 8.80 -18.00 -1.04
CA ALA A 131 8.46 -17.84 -2.45
C ALA A 131 8.58 -19.15 -3.23
N GLU A 132 9.68 -19.89 -3.04
CA GLU A 132 9.90 -21.21 -3.64
C GLU A 132 8.82 -22.21 -3.24
N LYS A 133 8.45 -22.25 -1.95
CA LYS A 133 7.34 -23.08 -1.48
C LYS A 133 6.02 -22.73 -2.18
N ILE A 134 5.75 -21.45 -2.42
CA ILE A 134 4.54 -21.02 -3.14
C ILE A 134 4.59 -21.50 -4.60
N PHE A 135 5.73 -21.35 -5.27
CA PHE A 135 5.90 -21.81 -6.65
C PHE A 135 5.78 -23.33 -6.81
N ALA A 136 6.14 -24.09 -5.76
CA ALA A 136 6.05 -25.53 -5.75
C ALA A 136 4.63 -26.08 -5.53
N ILE A 137 3.64 -25.22 -5.19
CA ILE A 137 2.26 -25.66 -4.98
C ILE A 137 1.67 -26.14 -6.31
N PRO A 138 1.21 -27.41 -6.41
CA PRO A 138 0.57 -27.89 -7.62
C PRO A 138 -0.78 -27.19 -7.82
N GLY A 139 -1.11 -26.86 -9.08
CA GLY A 139 -2.35 -26.14 -9.40
C GLY A 139 -3.63 -26.90 -9.00
N ASN A 140 -3.55 -28.22 -8.84
CA ASN A 140 -4.62 -29.08 -8.33
C ASN A 140 -4.10 -29.79 -7.07
N THR A 141 -4.50 -29.28 -5.91
CA THR A 141 -4.13 -29.81 -4.58
C THR A 141 -5.38 -30.06 -3.74
N ASP A 142 -5.35 -31.13 -2.95
CA ASP A 142 -6.37 -31.44 -1.96
C ASP A 142 -6.07 -30.80 -0.60
N ASP A 143 -4.86 -30.28 -0.40
CA ASP A 143 -4.46 -29.60 0.83
C ASP A 143 -5.18 -28.24 0.93
N LYS A 144 -5.85 -28.01 2.07
CA LYS A 144 -6.63 -26.79 2.29
C LYS A 144 -5.75 -25.54 2.30
N ILE A 145 -4.58 -25.59 2.94
CA ILE A 145 -3.68 -24.44 3.06
C ILE A 145 -3.14 -24.05 1.68
N GLU A 146 -2.79 -25.05 0.87
CA GLU A 146 -2.33 -24.83 -0.49
C GLU A 146 -3.44 -24.24 -1.38
N ARG A 147 -4.68 -24.71 -1.28
CA ARG A 147 -5.82 -24.08 -1.98
C ARG A 147 -6.06 -22.64 -1.55
N ASP A 148 -6.03 -22.36 -0.25
CA ASP A 148 -6.18 -21.01 0.29
C ASP A 148 -5.06 -20.08 -0.27
N LEU A 149 -3.83 -20.59 -0.40
CA LEU A 149 -2.72 -19.86 -1.04
C LEU A 149 -2.94 -19.64 -2.53
N LEU A 150 -3.35 -20.66 -3.29
CA LEU A 150 -3.65 -20.50 -4.72
C LEU A 150 -4.77 -19.48 -4.96
N GLU A 151 -5.79 -19.45 -4.09
CA GLU A 151 -6.84 -18.43 -4.15
C GLU A 151 -6.27 -17.04 -3.87
N LEU A 152 -5.40 -16.90 -2.86
CA LEU A 152 -4.70 -15.64 -2.63
C LEU A 152 -3.97 -15.20 -3.91
N PHE A 153 -3.17 -16.06 -4.54
CA PHE A 153 -2.39 -15.74 -5.74
C PHE A 153 -3.13 -15.85 -7.08
N LYS A 154 -4.46 -15.99 -7.05
CA LYS A 154 -5.27 -15.98 -8.27
C LYS A 154 -4.99 -14.72 -9.09
N ILE A 155 -4.75 -14.93 -10.38
CA ILE A 155 -4.36 -13.90 -11.36
C ILE A 155 -5.56 -12.98 -11.63
N ASP A 156 -5.84 -12.12 -10.68
CA ASP A 156 -6.77 -11.00 -10.73
C ASP A 156 -5.95 -9.75 -10.38
N PHE A 157 -5.21 -9.26 -11.36
CA PHE A 157 -4.39 -8.05 -11.23
C PHE A 157 -5.23 -6.77 -11.34
N ALA A 158 -6.50 -6.79 -10.89
CA ALA A 158 -7.40 -5.66 -11.02
C ALA A 158 -7.20 -4.56 -9.96
N ASN A 159 -6.47 -4.82 -8.86
CA ASN A 159 -6.43 -3.90 -7.73
C ASN A 159 -5.04 -3.76 -7.04
N PRO A 160 -4.12 -2.96 -7.60
CA PRO A 160 -2.83 -2.66 -6.96
C PRO A 160 -2.96 -1.86 -5.65
N GLY A 161 -4.15 -1.34 -5.34
CA GLY A 161 -4.47 -0.66 -4.09
C GLY A 161 -4.87 -1.58 -2.94
N GLU A 162 -4.98 -2.90 -3.17
CA GLU A 162 -5.38 -3.86 -2.16
C GLU A 162 -4.48 -3.79 -0.91
N PHE A 163 -5.10 -3.85 0.27
CA PHE A 163 -4.36 -4.06 1.52
C PHE A 163 -3.74 -5.45 1.53
N ALA A 164 -2.62 -5.58 2.20
CA ALA A 164 -1.93 -6.85 2.27
C ALA A 164 -2.76 -7.90 3.01
N LYS A 165 -2.72 -9.12 2.50
CA LYS A 165 -3.37 -10.28 3.09
C LYS A 165 -2.31 -11.16 3.74
N LYS A 166 -2.59 -11.64 4.95
CA LYS A 166 -1.70 -12.52 5.69
C LYS A 166 -1.73 -13.93 5.10
N LEU A 167 -0.56 -14.55 4.95
CA LEU A 167 -0.45 -15.96 4.58
C LEU A 167 -0.83 -16.84 5.77
N PRO A 168 -1.34 -18.07 5.54
CA PRO A 168 -1.61 -19.01 6.61
C PRO A 168 -0.36 -19.29 7.46
N LEU A 169 -0.46 -19.12 8.79
CA LEU A 169 0.69 -19.29 9.69
C LEU A 169 1.28 -20.71 9.66
N ALA A 170 0.44 -21.71 9.42
CA ALA A 170 0.88 -23.10 9.27
C ALA A 170 1.81 -23.26 8.05
N PHE A 171 1.64 -22.46 6.99
CA PHE A 171 2.51 -22.49 5.83
C PHE A 171 3.87 -21.84 6.09
N THR A 172 3.90 -20.82 6.95
CA THR A 172 5.07 -19.97 7.21
C THR A 172 5.81 -20.35 8.50
N ASN A 173 5.53 -21.52 9.07
CA ASN A 173 6.09 -22.02 10.32
C ASN A 173 5.89 -21.03 11.50
N GLY A 174 4.72 -20.41 11.57
CA GLY A 174 4.36 -19.46 12.62
C GLY A 174 4.89 -18.04 12.40
N VAL A 175 5.67 -17.78 11.35
CA VAL A 175 6.18 -16.44 11.03
C VAL A 175 5.12 -15.65 10.29
N GLU A 176 4.90 -14.40 10.69
CA GLU A 176 3.96 -13.53 10.00
C GLU A 176 4.52 -13.06 8.64
N VAL A 177 3.91 -13.56 7.56
CA VAL A 177 4.20 -13.18 6.18
C VAL A 177 2.94 -12.62 5.54
N TRP A 178 3.11 -11.54 4.80
CA TRP A 178 2.05 -10.82 4.12
C TRP A 178 2.27 -10.88 2.62
N ARG A 179 1.17 -10.92 1.85
CA ARG A 179 1.15 -10.77 0.40
C ARG A 179 0.46 -9.46 0.03
N ARG A 180 1.03 -8.73 -0.93
CA ARG A 180 0.45 -7.51 -1.50
C ARG A 180 0.79 -7.35 -2.98
N GLN A 181 -0.10 -6.71 -3.75
CA GLN A 181 0.20 -6.21 -5.09
C GLN A 181 1.06 -4.94 -5.05
N PHE A 182 2.15 -4.92 -5.80
CA PHE A 182 2.95 -3.72 -6.04
C PHE A 182 3.03 -3.41 -7.54
N ALA A 183 2.70 -2.17 -7.88
CA ALA A 183 2.91 -1.63 -9.23
C ALA A 183 4.36 -1.15 -9.36
N LEU A 184 5.24 -2.05 -9.82
CA LEU A 184 6.66 -1.75 -10.04
C LEU A 184 6.88 -0.88 -11.28
N GLY A 185 5.89 -0.80 -12.18
CA GLY A 185 5.94 0.04 -13.37
C GLY A 185 6.07 1.55 -13.07
N ALA A 186 5.70 1.98 -11.86
CA ALA A 186 5.84 3.37 -11.41
C ALA A 186 7.28 3.73 -10.97
N LEU A 187 8.17 2.74 -10.84
CA LEU A 187 9.58 2.95 -10.49
C LEU A 187 10.40 3.33 -11.73
N SER A 188 11.56 3.96 -11.53
CA SER A 188 12.52 4.21 -12.60
C SER A 188 13.00 2.90 -13.25
N LYS A 189 13.45 2.97 -14.50
CA LYS A 189 13.98 1.79 -15.20
C LYS A 189 15.20 1.19 -14.50
N ASP A 190 16.03 2.02 -13.88
CA ASP A 190 17.19 1.53 -13.12
C ASP A 190 16.78 0.84 -11.83
N ALA A 191 15.77 1.36 -11.11
CA ALA A 191 15.20 0.66 -9.96
C ALA A 191 14.62 -0.70 -10.38
N GLN A 192 13.85 -0.77 -11.47
CA GLN A 192 13.34 -2.04 -12.01
C GLN A 192 14.48 -3.03 -12.30
N ARG A 193 15.57 -2.59 -12.95
CA ARG A 193 16.75 -3.42 -13.21
C ARG A 193 17.44 -3.89 -11.94
N GLN A 194 17.55 -3.04 -10.91
CA GLN A 194 18.13 -3.43 -9.63
C GLN A 194 17.29 -4.51 -8.95
N ILE A 195 15.95 -4.42 -9.02
CA ILE A 195 15.05 -5.44 -8.48
C ILE A 195 15.27 -6.78 -9.20
N GLU A 196 15.30 -6.79 -10.54
CA GLU A 196 15.57 -8.03 -11.29
C GLU A 196 16.97 -8.59 -11.01
N GLY A 197 17.98 -7.73 -10.92
CA GLY A 197 19.36 -8.11 -10.56
C GLY A 197 19.49 -8.68 -9.16
N ASN A 198 18.60 -8.30 -8.23
CA ASN A 198 18.48 -8.85 -6.89
C ASN A 198 17.47 -10.02 -6.82
N ALA A 199 17.32 -10.77 -7.91
CA ALA A 199 16.39 -11.91 -8.00
C ALA A 199 14.94 -11.55 -7.62
N GLY A 200 14.48 -10.35 -7.95
CA GLY A 200 13.13 -9.88 -7.63
C GLY A 200 12.93 -9.44 -6.18
N GLN A 201 14.01 -9.25 -5.41
CA GLN A 201 13.94 -8.70 -4.05
C GLN A 201 14.07 -7.18 -4.03
N PHE A 202 13.36 -6.54 -3.11
CA PHE A 202 13.42 -5.10 -2.86
C PHE A 202 12.95 -4.76 -1.45
N ALA A 203 13.37 -3.62 -0.91
CA ALA A 203 12.94 -3.14 0.38
C ALA A 203 11.57 -2.44 0.33
N VAL A 204 10.78 -2.67 1.37
CA VAL A 204 9.54 -1.96 1.65
C VAL A 204 9.56 -1.42 3.08
N VAL A 205 8.92 -0.28 3.30
CA VAL A 205 8.66 0.26 4.63
C VAL A 205 7.26 -0.17 5.06
N ALA A 206 7.17 -0.90 6.16
CA ALA A 206 5.94 -1.44 6.72
C ALA A 206 5.62 -0.79 8.08
N ILE A 207 5.49 0.55 8.13
CA ILE A 207 4.93 1.27 9.31
C ILE A 207 3.61 0.62 9.74
N ARG A 208 2.86 0.12 8.75
CA ARG A 208 1.73 -0.78 8.92
C ARG A 208 1.97 -2.03 8.09
N SER A 209 1.88 -3.20 8.71
CA SER A 209 2.08 -4.47 8.02
C SER A 209 1.08 -4.71 6.90
N GLU A 210 -0.15 -4.21 7.03
CA GLU A 210 -1.20 -4.32 6.00
C GLU A 210 -1.03 -3.34 4.82
N ASN A 211 -0.19 -2.31 4.94
CA ASN A 211 -0.07 -1.26 3.92
C ASN A 211 1.39 -0.82 3.70
N PRO A 212 2.30 -1.74 3.36
CA PRO A 212 3.71 -1.42 3.10
C PRO A 212 3.87 -0.54 1.87
N ARG A 213 4.93 0.26 1.84
CA ARG A 213 5.30 1.09 0.68
C ARG A 213 6.71 0.72 0.22
N ILE A 214 6.95 0.78 -1.09
CA ILE A 214 8.29 0.55 -1.63
C ILE A 214 9.24 1.60 -1.06
N LEU A 215 10.39 1.16 -0.53
CA LEU A 215 11.43 2.06 -0.06
C LEU A 215 12.17 2.62 -1.27
N THR A 216 11.78 3.79 -1.76
CA THR A 216 12.36 4.40 -2.96
C THR A 216 13.83 4.81 -2.80
N GLU A 217 14.21 5.14 -1.58
CA GLU A 217 15.54 5.61 -1.17
C GLU A 217 16.62 4.54 -1.36
N GLN A 218 16.25 3.27 -1.43
CA GLN A 218 17.20 2.19 -1.70
C GLN A 218 17.76 2.23 -3.13
N PHE A 219 17.07 2.91 -4.05
CA PHE A 219 17.42 2.98 -5.47
C PHE A 219 18.10 4.29 -5.86
N SER A 220 18.34 5.17 -4.88
CA SER A 220 18.94 6.50 -5.07
C SER A 220 20.45 6.48 -4.84
#